data_AF-A0A9X6XTR9-F1
#
_entry.id   AF-A0A9X6XTR9-F1
#
_cell.length_a   1.000
_cell.length_b   1.000
_cell.length_c   1.000
_cell.angle_alpha   90.00
_cell.angle_beta   90.00
_cell.angle_gamma   90.00
#
_symmetry.space_group_name_H-M   'P 1'
#
loop_
_entity.id
_entity.type
_entity.pdbx_description
1 polymer ?
#
loop_
_entity_poly.entity_id
_entity_poly.type
_entity_poly.pdbx_seq_one_letter_code
_entity_poly.pdbx_strand_id
1 'polypeptide(L)'
;MLKDSDLLRSATFNIWNHDSLWLERLEAICEEIRTISPHILALQEVRSCVNLNSKKNVAQYIAGQIGYPFCIFKEYPDLMNEKNVIFCW
;
A
#
# COMPACT_ATOMS: atom_id res chain seq x y z
N MET A 1 2.70 19.78 -25.79
CA MET A 1 2.22 18.50 -25.23
C MET A 1 3.13 18.16 -24.07
N LEU A 2 2.60 17.94 -22.87
CA LEU A 2 3.41 17.50 -21.74
C LEU A 2 3.95 16.10 -22.02
N LYS A 3 5.21 15.85 -21.69
CA LYS A 3 5.76 14.49 -21.71
C LYS A 3 5.30 13.78 -20.45
N ASP A 4 5.25 12.45 -20.46
CA ASP A 4 4.95 11.67 -19.26
C ASP A 4 5.91 12.00 -18.10
N SER A 5 7.16 12.36 -18.41
CA SER A 5 8.14 12.84 -17.43
C SER A 5 7.75 14.14 -16.71
N ASP A 6 6.83 14.90 -17.28
CA ASP A 6 6.39 16.20 -16.77
C ASP A 6 5.14 16.05 -15.89
N LEU A 7 4.59 14.84 -15.78
CA LEU A 7 3.37 14.54 -15.04
C LEU A 7 3.69 13.87 -13.70
N LEU A 8 3.09 14.36 -12.62
CA LEU A 8 3.08 13.69 -11.34
C LEU A 8 1.76 12.93 -11.18
N ARG A 9 1.82 11.59 -11.14
CA ARG A 9 0.65 10.74 -10.85
C ARG A 9 0.67 10.37 -9.38
N SER A 10 -0.42 10.66 -8.67
CA SER A 10 -0.61 10.23 -7.29
C SER A 10 -1.86 9.35 -7.18
N ALA A 11 -1.78 8.28 -6.42
CA ALA A 11 -2.92 7.44 -6.08
C ALA A 11 -3.08 7.31 -4.57
N THR A 12 -4.31 7.16 -4.11
CA THR A 12 -4.59 6.82 -2.72
C THR A 12 -5.67 5.75 -2.63
N PHE A 13 -5.45 4.75 -1.78
CA PHE A 13 -6.37 3.64 -1.57
C PHE A 13 -6.54 3.34 -0.09
N ASN A 14 -7.79 3.31 0.35
CA ASN A 14 -8.14 2.53 1.51
C ASN A 14 -8.21 1.06 1.09
N ILE A 15 -7.32 0.22 1.62
CA ILE A 15 -7.21 -1.19 1.21
C ILE A 15 -8.08 -2.15 2.03
N TRP A 16 -8.94 -1.57 2.89
CA TRP A 16 -9.95 -2.24 3.70
C TRP A 16 -9.40 -3.39 4.55
N ASN A 17 -9.19 -3.17 5.84
CA ASN A 17 -8.60 -4.13 6.77
C ASN A 17 -9.58 -5.27 7.17
N HIS A 18 -10.19 -5.95 6.20
CA HIS A 18 -11.14 -7.04 6.44
C HIS A 18 -10.56 -8.43 6.09
N ASP A 19 -10.93 -9.49 6.83
CA ASP A 19 -10.32 -10.82 6.63
C ASP A 19 -10.76 -11.55 5.36
N SER A 20 -11.93 -11.22 4.81
CA SER A 20 -12.53 -11.95 3.68
C SER A 20 -11.68 -11.94 2.40
N LEU A 21 -11.11 -13.06 1.98
CA LEU A 21 -10.26 -13.14 0.77
C LEU A 21 -9.02 -12.23 0.85
N TRP A 22 -8.46 -12.05 2.06
CA TRP A 22 -7.40 -11.07 2.30
C TRP A 22 -6.19 -11.22 1.35
N LEU A 23 -5.74 -12.45 1.08
CA LEU A 23 -4.58 -12.69 0.23
C LEU A 23 -4.87 -12.36 -1.24
N GLU A 24 -6.02 -12.81 -1.74
CA GLU A 24 -6.48 -12.56 -3.10
C GLU A 24 -6.71 -11.05 -3.33
N ARG A 25 -7.27 -10.34 -2.33
CA ARG A 25 -7.39 -8.88 -2.40
C ARG A 25 -6.02 -8.21 -2.43
N LEU A 26 -5.06 -8.70 -1.65
CA LEU A 26 -3.71 -8.12 -1.63
C LEU A 26 -2.99 -8.27 -2.98
N GLU A 27 -3.19 -9.40 -3.65
CA GLU A 27 -2.72 -9.61 -5.03
C GLU A 27 -3.41 -8.65 -6.00
N ALA A 28 -4.74 -8.54 -5.95
CA ALA A 28 -5.50 -7.62 -6.78
C ALA A 28 -5.09 -6.14 -6.56
N ILE A 29 -4.83 -5.74 -5.32
CA ILE A 29 -4.31 -4.41 -4.97
C ILE A 29 -2.96 -4.17 -5.65
N CYS A 30 -2.05 -5.16 -5.64
CA CYS A 30 -0.76 -5.04 -6.30
C CYS A 30 -0.91 -4.89 -7.81
N GLU A 31 -1.79 -5.66 -8.45
CA GLU A 31 -2.07 -5.54 -9.90
C GLU A 31 -2.68 -4.18 -10.27
N GLU A 32 -3.61 -3.68 -9.45
CA GLU A 32 -4.23 -2.37 -9.66
C GLU A 32 -3.17 -1.24 -9.58
N ILE A 33 -2.30 -1.28 -8.57
CA ILE A 33 -1.20 -0.32 -8.41
C ILE A 33 -0.26 -0.37 -9.61
N ARG A 34 0.11 -1.56 -10.10
CA ARG A 34 0.98 -1.70 -11.29
C ARG A 34 0.32 -1.14 -12.54
N THR A 35 -0.99 -1.37 -12.69
CA THR A 35 -1.77 -0.86 -13.82
C THR A 35 -1.81 0.66 -13.84
N ILE A 36 -2.03 1.29 -12.68
CA ILE A 36 -2.08 2.76 -12.56
C ILE A 36 -0.68 3.39 -12.66
N SER A 37 0.35 2.68 -12.18
CA SER A 37 1.75 3.13 -12.15
C SER A 37 1.89 4.57 -11.60
N PRO A 38 1.43 4.80 -10.35
CA PRO A 38 1.53 6.11 -9.72
C PRO A 38 2.97 6.41 -9.29
N HIS A 39 3.38 7.67 -9.38
CA HIS A 39 4.64 8.13 -8.78
C HIS A 39 4.52 8.15 -7.25
N ILE A 40 3.41 8.67 -6.71
CA ILE A 40 3.13 8.70 -5.27
C ILE A 40 1.96 7.78 -4.94
N LEU A 41 2.09 6.94 -3.91
CA LEU A 41 1.03 6.05 -3.48
C LEU A 41 0.77 6.18 -1.97
N ALA A 42 -0.46 6.52 -1.56
CA ALA A 42 -0.86 6.55 -0.15
C ALA A 42 -1.89 5.46 0.17
N LEU A 43 -1.58 4.54 1.07
CA LEU A 43 -2.48 3.47 1.51
C LEU A 43 -3.02 3.73 2.92
N GLN A 44 -4.31 3.49 3.12
CA GLN A 44 -4.98 3.50 4.44
C GLN A 44 -5.46 2.09 4.81
N GLU A 45 -5.69 1.86 6.11
CA GLU A 45 -6.11 0.56 6.67
C GLU A 45 -5.11 -0.58 6.40
N VAL A 46 -3.81 -0.28 6.42
CA VAL A 46 -2.76 -1.25 6.14
C VAL A 46 -2.48 -2.11 7.37
N ARG A 47 -2.57 -3.44 7.23
CA ARG A 47 -2.31 -4.36 8.36
C ARG A 47 -0.84 -4.37 8.77
N SER A 48 -0.63 -4.60 10.07
CA SER A 48 0.69 -4.84 10.66
C SER A 48 1.36 -6.12 10.16
N CYS A 49 0.60 -7.10 9.67
CA CYS A 49 1.11 -8.37 9.16
C CYS A 49 0.30 -8.84 7.93
N VAL A 50 0.97 -9.51 7.00
CA VAL A 50 0.31 -10.10 5.80
C VAL A 50 -0.57 -11.28 6.18
N ASN A 51 -0.12 -12.09 7.14
CA ASN A 51 -0.86 -13.21 7.72
C ASN A 51 -0.30 -13.47 9.13
N LEU A 52 -0.94 -14.38 9.89
CA LEU A 52 -0.58 -14.70 11.28
C LEU A 52 0.87 -15.16 11.48
N ASN A 53 1.52 -15.69 10.44
CA ASN A 53 2.88 -16.24 10.50
C ASN A 53 3.94 -15.32 9.85
N SER A 54 3.53 -14.19 9.27
CA SER A 54 4.43 -13.32 8.51
C SER A 54 5.15 -12.34 9.42
N LYS A 55 6.49 -12.32 9.32
CA LYS A 55 7.33 -11.25 9.90
C LYS A 55 7.30 -9.95 9.08
N LYS A 56 6.75 -9.98 7.86
CA LYS A 56 6.58 -8.81 6.99
C LYS A 56 5.23 -8.16 7.23
N ASN A 57 5.23 -6.84 7.37
CA ASN A 57 3.99 -6.06 7.32
C ASN A 57 3.47 -5.92 5.88
N VAL A 58 2.21 -5.53 5.74
CA VAL A 58 1.56 -5.43 4.42
C VAL A 58 2.23 -4.38 3.54
N ALA A 59 2.69 -3.28 4.14
CA ALA A 59 3.40 -2.25 3.40
C ALA A 59 4.66 -2.78 2.71
N GLN A 60 5.48 -3.52 3.47
CA GLN A 60 6.68 -4.19 2.98
C GLN A 60 6.36 -5.22 1.89
N TYR A 61 5.26 -5.94 2.03
CA TYR A 61 4.82 -6.89 1.02
C TYR A 61 4.48 -6.18 -0.30
N ILE A 62 3.60 -5.19 -0.26
CA ILE A 62 3.18 -4.43 -1.45
C ILE A 62 4.39 -3.79 -2.12
N ALA A 63 5.24 -3.07 -1.36
CA ALA A 63 6.49 -2.49 -1.86
C ALA A 63 7.37 -3.51 -2.60
N GLY A 64 7.55 -4.70 -2.00
CA GLY A 64 8.33 -5.77 -2.61
C GLY A 64 7.71 -6.33 -3.89
N GLN A 65 6.38 -6.33 -4.00
CA GLN A 65 5.66 -6.82 -5.19
C GLN A 65 5.66 -5.82 -6.35
N ILE A 66 5.70 -4.52 -6.07
CA ILE A 66 5.62 -3.46 -7.08
C ILE A 66 6.97 -2.77 -7.35
N GLY A 67 8.00 -3.04 -6.53
CA GLY A 67 9.34 -2.46 -6.68
C GLY A 67 9.46 -1.03 -6.18
N TYR A 68 8.64 -0.62 -5.19
CA TYR A 68 8.64 0.73 -4.65
C TYR A 68 9.41 0.77 -3.30
N PRO A 69 10.23 1.80 -3.04
CA PRO A 69 10.60 2.19 -1.70
C PRO A 69 9.33 2.61 -0.94
N PHE A 70 9.40 2.52 0.38
CA PHE A 70 8.25 2.79 1.22
C PHE A 70 8.70 3.44 2.52
N CYS A 71 7.81 4.23 3.09
CA CYS A 71 7.92 4.75 4.43
C CYS A 71 6.64 4.37 5.19
N ILE A 72 6.78 3.95 6.45
CA ILE A 72 5.61 3.71 7.31
C ILE A 72 5.51 4.91 8.23
N PHE A 73 4.47 5.73 8.03
CA PHE A 73 4.18 6.80 8.97
C PHE A 73 3.58 6.22 10.25
N LYS A 74 3.97 6.83 11.36
CA LYS A 74 3.75 6.38 12.74
C LYS A 74 2.29 5.95 12.98
N GLU A 75 2.13 4.90 13.77
CA GLU A 75 0.82 4.38 14.23
C GLU A 75 0.01 5.51 14.88
N TYR A 76 -1.28 5.62 14.53
CA TYR A 76 -2.18 6.50 15.26
C TYR A 76 -2.31 5.95 16.69
N PRO A 77 -2.13 6.78 17.74
CA PRO A 77 -2.05 6.28 19.11
C PRO A 77 -3.36 5.75 19.68
N ASP A 78 -4.49 5.88 18.97
CA ASP A 78 -5.79 5.43 19.45
C ASP A 78 -6.60 4.69 18.38
N LEU A 79 -7.13 3.55 18.83
CA LEU A 79 -8.11 2.65 18.19
C LEU A 79 -7.56 1.65 17.15
N MET A 80 -7.34 0.42 17.65
CA MET A 80 -7.48 -0.85 16.91
C MET A 80 -6.60 -1.04 15.67
N ASN A 81 -5.34 -1.46 15.83
CA ASN A 81 -4.55 -2.19 14.82
C ASN A 81 -4.41 -1.59 13.39
N GLU A 82 -4.80 -0.34 13.16
CA GLU A 82 -4.86 0.30 11.85
C GLU A 82 -3.59 1.13 11.57
N LYS A 83 -3.03 1.00 10.36
CA LYS A 83 -1.86 1.78 9.91
C LYS A 83 -2.20 2.56 8.66
N ASN A 84 -1.91 3.86 8.67
CA ASN A 84 -1.81 4.64 7.44
C ASN A 84 -0.36 4.54 6.95
N VAL A 85 -0.17 4.09 5.72
CA VAL A 85 1.15 3.88 5.12
C VAL A 85 1.24 4.73 3.87
N ILE A 86 2.27 5.56 3.79
CA ILE A 86 2.52 6.39 2.62
C ILE A 86 3.75 5.82 1.90
N PHE A 87 3.55 5.29 0.70
CA PHE A 87 4.62 4.97 -0.23
C PHE A 87 4.97 6.25 -0.99
N CYS A 88 6.09 6.85 -0.60
CA CYS A 88 6.62 8.00 -1.32
C CYS A 88 7.56 7.51 -2.45
N TRP A 89 7.33 7.99 -3.68
CA TRP A 89 8.37 8.68 -4.44
C TRP A 89 7.96 10.13 -4.64
#